data_AF-A0A6N7YTI2-F1
#
_entry.id   AF-A0A6N7YTI2-F1
#
_cell.length_a   1.000
_cell.length_b   1.000
_cell.length_c   1.000
_cell.angle_alpha   90.00
_cell.angle_beta   90.00
_cell.angle_gamma   90.00
#
_symmetry.space_group_name_H-M   'P 1'
#
loop_
_entity.id
_entity.type
_entity.pdbx_description
1 polymer ?
#
loop_
_entity_poly.entity_id
_entity_poly.type
_entity_poly.pdbx_seq_one_letter_code
_entity_poly.pdbx_strand_id
1 'polypeptide(L)'
;MSSPRPRRLAAAAITLAAFAAMPAAPALADSIAYVKDGDLWLSTPDGARQYRVTTTGGYSTVSQSDGGNLVALHGDRIHTLDQQGTVRYDIRTPASSSFPGTQFRGPFDPVVSPNGVSIAYTWYYTEVSSSPSCNPSTGCQTVYGRQGTGYTHPDRITAFDEDGYRSQSGWVGPSWTTDGGTIISDPAQVGNEQVVVHTPGNGDGSSGGIGRWFSDNSANGLRDVEQSRDTQKLAAVSGAQNEQINFYRAKGGYPTLPEPCYALTGDVGRYQQPSWSPDSTRLAFADDQGIHVLPIPDMSKDCGTPTEAARLVIPGAQHPDWGPADVPPARPNPPVKQPGNAPGPSPAPGPVPGITPGPGVEERPSGSTVTKPKLAVRRIGLRTALRRGLPVTLTGLIPGKVTVRATVGRTTVATGRLTVASSGKGSGTLRFTATARRQLGGRRSVRLSVSTGGARATVTLKR
;
A
#
# COMPACT_ATOMS: atom_id res chain seq x y z
N MET A 1 -45.56 -61.82 -40.25
CA MET A 1 -46.18 -60.90 -41.21
C MET A 1 -47.50 -60.40 -40.65
N SER A 2 -47.56 -59.17 -40.15
CA SER A 2 -48.72 -58.27 -40.26
C SER A 2 -48.36 -56.97 -39.53
N SER A 3 -48.12 -55.90 -40.27
CA SER A 3 -47.98 -54.54 -39.74
C SER A 3 -49.35 -53.97 -39.38
N PRO A 4 -49.38 -53.00 -38.45
CA PRO A 4 -50.18 -51.82 -38.67
C PRO A 4 -49.36 -50.53 -38.62
N ARG A 5 -49.79 -49.60 -39.47
CA ARG A 5 -49.24 -48.29 -39.83
C ARG A 5 -49.51 -47.19 -38.78
N PRO A 6 -48.87 -46.01 -38.92
CA PRO A 6 -48.66 -45.03 -37.84
C PRO A 6 -49.77 -43.97 -37.76
N ARG A 7 -49.89 -43.31 -36.60
CA ARG A 7 -50.61 -42.04 -36.40
C ARG A 7 -49.78 -41.15 -35.46
N ARG A 8 -49.21 -40.05 -36.00
CA ARG A 8 -49.64 -38.63 -35.83
C ARG A 8 -49.46 -38.14 -34.38
N LEU A 9 -48.96 -36.96 -34.04
CA LEU A 9 -48.32 -35.80 -34.66
C LEU A 9 -48.07 -34.84 -33.47
N ALA A 10 -46.93 -34.14 -33.47
CA ALA A 10 -46.70 -32.82 -32.87
C ALA A 10 -46.70 -32.60 -31.33
N ALA A 11 -45.57 -32.04 -30.86
CA ALA A 11 -45.38 -30.95 -29.86
C ALA A 11 -44.23 -31.28 -28.91
N ALA A 12 -43.23 -30.46 -28.61
CA ALA A 12 -42.75 -29.18 -29.14
C ALA A 12 -41.30 -29.04 -28.65
N ALA A 13 -40.41 -28.56 -29.50
CA ALA A 13 -39.02 -28.23 -29.17
C ALA A 13 -38.94 -26.77 -28.69
N ILE A 14 -38.72 -26.56 -27.38
CA ILE A 14 -38.42 -25.28 -26.69
C ILE A 14 -37.73 -25.74 -25.38
N THR A 15 -36.51 -25.42 -24.95
CA THR A 15 -35.50 -24.39 -25.28
C THR A 15 -34.16 -24.86 -24.70
N LEU A 16 -33.12 -24.87 -25.52
CA LEU A 16 -31.73 -25.02 -25.12
C LEU A 16 -31.12 -23.60 -24.99
N ALA A 17 -31.26 -22.94 -23.84
CA ALA A 17 -30.59 -21.66 -23.54
C ALA A 17 -30.69 -21.31 -22.05
N ALA A 18 -29.90 -21.96 -21.19
CA ALA A 18 -29.76 -21.54 -19.78
C ALA A 18 -28.33 -21.67 -19.26
N PHE A 19 -27.34 -21.53 -20.14
CA PHE A 19 -25.91 -21.55 -19.80
C PHE A 19 -25.21 -20.28 -20.31
N ALA A 20 -25.68 -19.09 -19.89
CA ALA A 20 -24.93 -17.85 -20.09
C ALA A 20 -25.51 -16.70 -19.25
N ALA A 21 -25.35 -16.75 -17.93
CA ALA A 21 -25.32 -15.55 -17.09
C ALA A 21 -24.84 -15.93 -15.68
N MET A 22 -23.63 -16.47 -15.56
CA MET A 22 -22.91 -16.23 -14.32
C MET A 22 -22.62 -14.72 -14.30
N PRO A 23 -23.05 -13.96 -13.28
CA PRO A 23 -22.59 -12.59 -13.15
C PRO A 23 -21.06 -12.66 -13.07
N ALA A 24 -20.36 -12.10 -14.07
CA ALA A 24 -18.93 -11.91 -13.98
C ALA A 24 -18.69 -11.24 -12.62
N ALA A 25 -17.86 -11.87 -11.79
CA ALA A 25 -17.40 -11.22 -10.57
C ALA A 25 -16.89 -9.83 -11.00
N PRO A 26 -17.26 -8.75 -10.28
CA PRO A 26 -16.75 -7.43 -10.63
C PRO A 26 -15.24 -7.57 -10.73
N ALA A 27 -14.66 -7.28 -11.90
CA ALA A 27 -13.22 -7.26 -12.07
C ALA A 27 -12.70 -6.34 -10.97
N LEU A 28 -12.08 -6.93 -9.95
CA LEU A 28 -11.47 -6.16 -8.87
C LEU A 28 -10.36 -5.40 -9.56
N ALA A 29 -10.48 -4.07 -9.59
CA ALA A 29 -9.40 -3.27 -10.12
C ALA A 29 -8.17 -3.52 -9.25
N ASP A 30 -7.06 -3.92 -9.88
CA ASP A 30 -5.78 -4.14 -9.25
C ASP A 30 -4.66 -3.60 -10.15
N SER A 31 -3.53 -3.26 -9.53
CA SER A 31 -2.37 -2.74 -10.24
C SER A 31 -1.08 -3.19 -9.59
N ILE A 32 -0.06 -3.30 -10.43
CA ILE A 32 1.33 -3.49 -10.01
C ILE A 32 2.00 -2.13 -10.09
N ALA A 33 2.43 -1.59 -8.95
CA ALA A 33 3.36 -0.47 -8.88
C ALA A 33 4.79 -0.99 -9.09
N TYR A 34 5.61 -0.25 -9.84
CA TYR A 34 6.98 -0.67 -10.10
C TYR A 34 7.89 0.49 -10.45
N VAL A 35 9.20 0.22 -10.44
CA VAL A 35 10.23 1.13 -10.91
C VAL A 35 10.69 0.71 -12.30
N LYS A 36 10.77 1.65 -13.23
CA LYS A 36 11.35 1.45 -14.56
C LYS A 36 12.00 2.73 -15.05
N ASP A 37 13.24 2.60 -15.54
CA ASP A 37 14.08 3.72 -15.98
C ASP A 37 14.24 4.81 -14.91
N GLY A 38 14.24 4.41 -13.63
CA GLY A 38 14.33 5.31 -12.48
C GLY A 38 13.04 6.06 -12.13
N ASP A 39 11.93 5.80 -12.80
CA ASP A 39 10.62 6.39 -12.52
C ASP A 39 9.64 5.38 -11.93
N LEU A 40 8.60 5.90 -11.29
CA LEU A 40 7.47 5.15 -10.79
C LEU A 40 6.42 4.94 -11.87
N TRP A 41 5.88 3.73 -11.93
CA TRP A 41 4.86 3.31 -12.87
C TRP A 41 3.78 2.48 -12.18
N LEU A 42 2.62 2.40 -12.83
CA LEU A 42 1.52 1.49 -12.51
C LEU A 42 1.14 0.70 -13.75
N SER A 43 0.88 -0.59 -13.63
CA SER A 43 0.38 -1.43 -14.72
C SER A 43 -0.77 -2.30 -14.30
N THR A 44 -1.65 -2.63 -15.25
CA THR A 44 -2.56 -3.78 -15.09
C THR A 44 -1.74 -5.06 -14.98
N PRO A 45 -2.25 -6.10 -14.29
CA PRO A 45 -1.51 -7.35 -14.08
C PRO A 45 -1.11 -8.10 -15.35
N ASP A 46 -1.79 -7.84 -16.46
CA ASP A 46 -1.51 -8.43 -17.77
C ASP A 46 -0.55 -7.57 -18.62
N GLY A 47 -0.09 -6.42 -18.09
CA GLY A 47 0.83 -5.51 -18.77
C GLY A 47 0.18 -4.64 -19.84
N ALA A 48 -1.12 -4.82 -20.11
CA ALA A 48 -1.79 -4.22 -21.26
C ALA A 48 -1.93 -2.69 -21.13
N ARG A 49 -2.03 -2.18 -19.91
CA ARG A 49 -2.11 -0.74 -19.64
C ARG A 49 -1.07 -0.34 -18.62
N GLN A 50 -0.19 0.56 -19.02
CA GLN A 50 0.85 1.15 -18.18
C GLN A 50 0.62 2.65 -18.03
N TYR A 51 0.91 3.18 -16.85
CA TYR A 51 0.77 4.58 -16.49
C TYR A 51 2.04 5.06 -15.81
N ARG A 52 2.73 6.01 -16.43
CA ARG A 52 3.92 6.65 -15.85
C ARG A 52 3.49 7.65 -14.78
N VAL A 53 3.86 7.38 -13.53
CA VAL A 53 3.51 8.22 -12.37
C VAL A 53 4.46 9.41 -12.27
N THR A 54 5.77 9.18 -12.37
CA THR A 54 6.81 10.22 -12.29
C THR A 54 7.61 10.35 -13.57
N THR A 55 8.29 11.48 -13.77
CA THR A 55 9.12 11.74 -14.97
C THR A 55 10.50 12.31 -14.64
N THR A 56 10.84 12.38 -13.35
CA THR A 56 12.05 13.03 -12.85
C THR A 56 13.23 12.06 -12.70
N GLY A 57 12.97 10.75 -12.74
CA GLY A 57 13.96 9.74 -12.39
C GLY A 57 14.27 9.73 -10.88
N GLY A 58 15.31 8.98 -10.50
CA GLY A 58 15.87 8.97 -9.14
C GLY A 58 15.20 8.04 -8.14
N TYR A 59 14.16 7.30 -8.55
CA TYR A 59 13.47 6.34 -7.70
C TYR A 59 14.11 4.96 -7.80
N SER A 60 14.24 4.27 -6.66
CA SER A 60 14.85 2.95 -6.59
C SER A 60 13.91 1.84 -6.14
N THR A 61 12.85 2.14 -5.38
CA THR A 61 11.85 1.17 -4.94
C THR A 61 10.49 1.84 -4.79
N VAL A 62 9.41 1.04 -4.79
CA VAL A 62 8.04 1.53 -4.59
C VAL A 62 7.18 0.52 -3.85
N SER A 63 6.21 1.03 -3.10
CA SER A 63 5.12 0.28 -2.49
C SER A 63 3.82 1.08 -2.55
N GLN A 64 2.67 0.40 -2.57
CA GLN A 64 1.34 0.97 -2.72
C GLN A 64 0.39 0.47 -1.62
N SER A 65 -0.28 1.42 -0.95
CA SER A 65 -1.37 1.13 -0.01
C SER A 65 -2.65 0.72 -0.74
N ASP A 66 -3.62 0.11 -0.04
CA ASP A 66 -4.90 -0.29 -0.61
C ASP A 66 -5.71 0.88 -1.19
N GLY A 67 -5.45 2.10 -0.68
CA GLY A 67 -6.05 3.33 -1.17
C GLY A 67 -5.35 3.94 -2.39
N GLY A 68 -4.28 3.33 -2.90
CA GLY A 68 -3.48 3.84 -4.03
C GLY A 68 -2.47 4.92 -3.66
N ASN A 69 -2.22 5.20 -2.37
CA ASN A 69 -1.08 6.06 -2.02
C ASN A 69 0.21 5.27 -2.24
N LEU A 70 1.16 5.90 -2.91
CA LEU A 70 2.47 5.34 -3.20
C LEU A 70 3.49 5.84 -2.19
N VAL A 71 4.44 4.97 -1.87
CA VAL A 71 5.63 5.27 -1.08
C VAL A 71 6.82 4.76 -1.87
N ALA A 72 7.84 5.59 -2.02
CA ALA A 72 9.00 5.25 -2.84
C ALA A 72 10.28 5.80 -2.22
N LEU A 73 11.39 5.11 -2.45
CA LEU A 73 12.73 5.61 -2.11
C LEU A 73 13.24 6.47 -3.26
N HIS A 74 13.66 7.70 -2.95
CA HIS A 74 14.27 8.64 -3.87
C HIS A 74 15.54 9.22 -3.25
N GLY A 75 16.70 8.74 -3.70
CA GLY A 75 17.97 8.99 -3.01
C GLY A 75 17.98 8.36 -1.60
N ASP A 76 18.19 9.18 -0.57
CA ASP A 76 18.17 8.77 0.85
C ASP A 76 16.88 9.20 1.56
N ARG A 77 15.81 9.46 0.81
CA ARG A 77 14.54 9.99 1.33
C ARG A 77 13.34 9.19 0.87
N ILE A 78 12.34 9.13 1.73
CA ILE A 78 11.06 8.49 1.42
C ILE A 78 10.11 9.55 0.86
N HIS A 79 9.69 9.37 -0.39
CA HIS A 79 8.61 10.16 -0.98
C HIS A 79 7.28 9.44 -0.77
N THR A 80 6.25 10.17 -0.32
CA THR A 80 4.86 9.69 -0.40
C THR A 80 4.14 10.44 -1.50
N LEU A 81 3.43 9.73 -2.36
CA LEU A 81 2.82 10.28 -3.57
C LEU A 81 1.38 9.78 -3.74
N ASP A 82 0.60 10.52 -4.52
CA ASP A 82 -0.60 9.94 -5.14
C ASP A 82 -0.28 9.24 -6.47
N GLN A 83 -1.26 8.51 -7.03
CA GLN A 83 -1.09 7.82 -8.32
C GLN A 83 -0.95 8.79 -9.50
N GLN A 84 -1.15 10.10 -9.31
CA GLN A 84 -0.91 11.12 -10.34
C GLN A 84 0.53 11.65 -10.30
N GLY A 85 1.34 11.20 -9.35
CA GLY A 85 2.73 11.59 -9.17
C GLY A 85 2.92 12.87 -8.37
N THR A 86 1.87 13.36 -7.69
CA THR A 86 2.02 14.49 -6.78
C THR A 86 2.73 14.00 -5.52
N VAL A 87 3.96 14.46 -5.31
CA VAL A 87 4.68 14.25 -4.04
C VAL A 87 3.94 15.02 -2.94
N ARG A 88 3.46 14.29 -1.94
CA ARG A 88 2.76 14.85 -0.77
C ARG A 88 3.74 15.19 0.33
N TYR A 89 4.70 14.30 0.59
CA TYR A 89 5.72 14.48 1.60
C TYR A 89 7.06 13.90 1.14
N ASP A 90 8.12 14.59 1.54
CA ASP A 90 9.52 14.19 1.36
C ASP A 90 10.16 14.00 2.75
N ILE A 91 10.32 12.74 3.14
CA ILE A 91 10.60 12.32 4.51
C ILE A 91 12.05 11.89 4.64
N ARG A 92 12.75 12.59 5.53
CA ARG A 92 14.02 12.12 6.10
C ARG A 92 13.73 11.17 7.25
N THR A 93 14.48 10.07 7.36
CA THR A 93 14.43 9.18 8.54
C THR A 93 15.69 9.37 9.40
N PRO A 94 15.71 8.85 10.64
CA PRO A 94 16.94 8.78 11.41
C PRO A 94 18.07 8.01 10.69
N ALA A 95 17.74 7.15 9.70
CA ALA A 95 18.71 6.42 8.89
C ALA A 95 19.28 7.23 7.71
N SER A 96 18.65 8.34 7.31
CA SER A 96 19.05 9.23 6.20
C SER A 96 20.24 10.14 6.55
N SER A 97 21.24 9.66 7.29
CA SER A 97 22.41 10.46 7.66
C SER A 97 23.69 9.65 7.79
N SER A 98 24.74 10.10 7.09
CA SER A 98 26.13 9.66 7.30
C SER A 98 26.91 10.73 8.08
N PHE A 99 27.34 10.42 9.30
CA PHE A 99 28.30 11.24 10.04
C PHE A 99 29.71 10.61 9.97
N PRO A 100 30.80 11.40 10.10
CA PRO A 100 32.15 10.83 10.21
C PRO A 100 32.26 9.95 11.48
N GLY A 101 32.65 8.68 11.32
CA GLY A 101 32.85 7.72 12.43
C GLY A 101 31.64 6.86 12.80
N THR A 102 30.43 7.25 12.40
CA THR A 102 29.20 6.48 12.60
C THR A 102 28.28 6.64 11.41
N GLN A 103 27.99 5.53 10.72
CA GLN A 103 27.27 5.57 9.44
C GLN A 103 25.96 4.80 9.58
N PHE A 104 24.89 5.52 9.91
CA PHE A 104 23.56 5.07 9.52
C PHE A 104 23.47 5.11 7.99
N ARG A 105 22.91 4.05 7.41
CA ARG A 105 22.63 3.91 5.99
C ARG A 105 21.17 3.49 5.83
N GLY A 106 20.48 4.18 4.94
CA GLY A 106 19.07 3.98 4.66
C GLY A 106 18.35 5.32 4.57
N PRO A 107 17.01 5.32 4.60
CA PRO A 107 16.14 4.15 4.60
C PRO A 107 16.28 3.35 3.30
N PHE A 108 16.11 2.04 3.37
CA PHE A 108 16.03 1.14 2.22
C PHE A 108 14.66 0.45 2.18
N ASP A 109 14.21 0.07 0.99
CA ASP A 109 13.02 -0.76 0.76
C ASP A 109 11.78 -0.32 1.57
N PRO A 110 11.36 0.96 1.50
CA PRO A 110 10.18 1.42 2.21
C PRO A 110 8.92 0.74 1.70
N VAL A 111 8.17 0.12 2.61
CA VAL A 111 6.87 -0.51 2.35
C VAL A 111 5.77 0.15 3.16
N VAL A 112 4.63 0.43 2.52
CA VAL A 112 3.51 1.12 3.16
C VAL A 112 2.47 0.12 3.64
N SER A 113 1.91 0.36 4.83
CA SER A 113 0.84 -0.47 5.38
C SER A 113 -0.40 -0.43 4.47
N PRO A 114 -1.24 -1.48 4.45
CA PRO A 114 -2.41 -1.54 3.58
C PRO A 114 -3.35 -0.32 3.76
N ASN A 115 -3.59 0.12 4.99
CA ASN A 115 -4.37 1.34 5.28
C ASN A 115 -3.65 2.68 4.98
N GLY A 116 -2.38 2.66 4.59
CA GLY A 116 -1.60 3.84 4.23
C GLY A 116 -1.15 4.73 5.39
N VAL A 117 -1.16 4.25 6.63
CA VAL A 117 -0.87 5.08 7.82
C VAL A 117 0.51 4.87 8.43
N SER A 118 1.23 3.82 8.03
CA SER A 118 2.56 3.50 8.54
C SER A 118 3.46 3.07 7.38
N ILE A 119 4.73 3.41 7.47
CA ILE A 119 5.76 2.98 6.53
C ILE A 119 6.81 2.22 7.33
N ALA A 120 7.17 1.02 6.88
CA ALA A 120 8.32 0.27 7.40
C ALA A 120 9.48 0.40 6.42
N TYR A 121 10.72 0.37 6.89
CA TYR A 121 11.90 0.46 6.04
C TYR A 121 13.11 -0.25 6.67
N THR A 122 14.01 -0.73 5.84
CA THR A 122 15.30 -1.29 6.24
C THR A 122 16.31 -0.18 6.59
N TRP A 123 17.12 -0.40 7.62
CA TRP A 123 18.29 0.43 7.92
C TRP A 123 19.50 -0.43 8.26
N TYR A 124 20.68 0.10 7.97
CA TYR A 124 21.98 -0.43 8.42
C TYR A 124 22.71 0.61 9.23
N TYR A 125 23.54 0.17 10.15
CA TYR A 125 24.33 1.01 11.03
C TYR A 125 25.73 0.42 11.13
N THR A 126 26.73 1.27 11.02
CA THR A 126 28.13 0.88 11.19
C THR A 126 28.79 1.80 12.20
N GLU A 127 29.35 1.21 13.24
CA GLU A 127 30.09 1.89 14.30
C GLU A 127 31.54 1.44 14.29
N VAL A 128 32.46 2.39 14.39
CA VAL A 128 33.88 2.12 14.52
C VAL A 128 34.28 2.41 15.96
N SER A 129 34.68 1.38 16.71
CA SER A 129 35.18 1.53 18.09
C SER A 129 36.65 1.14 18.18
N SER A 130 37.36 1.60 19.21
CA SER A 130 38.68 1.06 19.55
C SER A 130 38.55 -0.37 20.09
N SER A 131 39.40 -1.30 19.64
CA SER A 131 39.41 -2.67 20.17
C SER A 131 40.08 -2.71 21.56
N PRO A 132 39.34 -3.04 22.64
CA PRO A 132 39.88 -2.94 24.01
C PRO A 132 41.01 -3.93 24.31
N SER A 133 41.13 -5.01 23.53
CA SER A 133 42.10 -6.09 23.73
C SER A 133 43.34 -5.99 22.83
N CYS A 134 43.49 -4.90 22.07
CA CYS A 134 44.60 -4.76 21.13
C CYS A 134 45.88 -4.23 21.81
N ASN A 135 47.01 -4.86 21.51
CA ASN A 135 48.35 -4.42 21.93
C ASN A 135 49.35 -4.55 20.76
N PRO A 136 50.02 -3.48 20.32
CA PRO A 136 49.92 -2.10 20.82
C PRO A 136 48.53 -1.50 20.55
N SER A 137 48.09 -0.62 21.45
CA SER A 137 46.76 0.01 21.45
C SER A 137 46.55 1.03 20.31
N THR A 138 47.58 1.27 19.48
CA THR A 138 47.56 2.17 18.34
C THR A 138 47.14 1.45 17.06
N GLY A 139 46.13 1.99 16.37
CA GLY A 139 45.70 1.51 15.04
C GLY A 139 44.63 0.42 15.04
N CYS A 140 44.12 0.02 16.20
CA CYS A 140 43.15 -1.07 16.30
C CYS A 140 41.71 -0.55 16.38
N GLN A 141 41.03 -0.57 15.25
CA GLN A 141 39.60 -0.28 15.15
C GLN A 141 38.80 -1.57 14.93
N THR A 142 37.71 -1.74 15.66
CA THR A 142 36.69 -2.75 15.43
C THR A 142 35.49 -2.09 14.76
N VAL A 143 34.98 -2.70 13.70
CA VAL A 143 33.79 -2.23 13.00
C VAL A 143 32.62 -3.12 13.39
N TYR A 144 31.60 -2.54 14.02
CA TYR A 144 30.35 -3.22 14.36
C TYR A 144 29.26 -2.86 13.35
N GLY A 145 28.78 -3.86 12.62
CA GLY A 145 27.60 -3.75 11.78
C GLY A 145 26.32 -4.09 12.57
N ARG A 146 25.30 -3.25 12.47
CA ARG A 146 23.94 -3.54 12.90
C ARG A 146 22.99 -3.31 11.72
N GLN A 147 21.86 -3.99 11.75
CA GLN A 147 20.77 -3.77 10.81
C GLN A 147 19.44 -3.85 11.54
N GLY A 148 18.38 -3.37 10.91
CA GLY A 148 17.05 -3.48 11.44
C GLY A 148 15.97 -2.92 10.53
N THR A 149 14.76 -2.97 11.05
CA THR A 149 13.55 -2.40 10.47
C THR A 149 13.12 -1.19 11.30
N GLY A 150 12.99 -0.05 10.65
CA GLY A 150 12.44 1.18 11.23
C GLY A 150 11.01 1.40 10.76
N TYR A 151 10.28 2.25 11.48
CA TYR A 151 8.93 2.66 11.10
C TYR A 151 8.82 4.17 11.10
N THR A 152 7.98 4.72 10.21
CA THR A 152 7.70 6.14 10.17
C THR A 152 6.26 6.43 9.77
N HIS A 153 5.74 7.56 10.23
CA HIS A 153 4.51 8.15 9.68
C HIS A 153 4.71 8.52 8.20
N PRO A 154 3.64 8.51 7.39
CA PRO A 154 3.67 8.84 5.96
C PRO A 154 3.75 10.35 5.67
N ASP A 155 3.81 11.20 6.69
CA ASP A 155 3.80 12.65 6.56
C ASP A 155 4.91 13.38 7.34
N ARG A 156 5.75 12.67 8.09
CA ARG A 156 6.81 13.27 8.90
C ARG A 156 7.90 12.28 9.27
N ILE A 157 9.04 12.84 9.69
CA ILE A 157 10.09 12.10 10.38
C ILE A 157 9.56 11.54 11.71
N THR A 158 10.01 10.34 12.05
CA THR A 158 9.59 9.58 13.24
C THR A 158 10.83 9.08 13.96
N ALA A 159 10.88 9.24 15.28
CA ALA A 159 11.99 8.74 16.08
C ALA A 159 11.91 7.20 16.21
N PHE A 160 13.06 6.54 16.35
CA PHE A 160 13.12 5.07 16.47
C PHE A 160 12.44 4.50 17.72
N ASP A 161 12.25 5.32 18.75
CA ASP A 161 11.61 4.98 20.02
C ASP A 161 10.20 5.58 20.16
N GLU A 162 9.68 6.25 19.13
CA GLU A 162 8.32 6.81 19.16
C GLU A 162 7.29 5.69 19.36
N ASP A 163 6.38 5.88 20.32
CA ASP A 163 5.35 4.90 20.65
C ASP A 163 4.45 4.59 19.44
N GLY A 164 4.34 3.30 19.12
CA GLY A 164 3.64 2.81 17.92
C GLY A 164 4.48 2.75 16.65
N TYR A 165 5.74 3.22 16.71
CA TYR A 165 6.69 3.23 15.58
C TYR A 165 8.06 2.71 16.00
N ARG A 166 8.12 1.92 17.08
CA ARG A 166 9.38 1.45 17.63
C ARG A 166 10.10 0.55 16.63
N SER A 167 11.36 0.85 16.37
CA SER A 167 12.21 0.06 15.47
C SER A 167 12.54 -1.32 16.05
N GLN A 168 12.85 -2.27 15.17
CA GLN A 168 13.34 -3.59 15.52
C GLN A 168 14.73 -3.81 14.93
N SER A 169 15.73 -4.09 15.76
CA SER A 169 17.06 -4.49 15.29
C SER A 169 17.13 -5.98 14.98
N GLY A 170 18.01 -6.36 14.06
CA GLY A 170 18.40 -7.74 13.80
C GLY A 170 17.77 -8.40 12.58
N TRP A 171 16.75 -7.79 11.97
CA TRP A 171 16.06 -8.30 10.77
C TRP A 171 15.68 -7.13 9.85
N VAL A 172 15.67 -7.38 8.55
CA VAL A 172 15.41 -6.41 7.49
C VAL A 172 14.36 -6.95 6.52
N GLY A 173 14.14 -6.28 5.38
CA GLY A 173 13.17 -6.73 4.36
C GLY A 173 11.74 -6.80 4.91
N PRO A 174 11.19 -5.68 5.41
CA PRO A 174 9.82 -5.66 5.93
C PRO A 174 8.79 -5.85 4.83
N SER A 175 7.73 -6.60 5.16
CA SER A 175 6.48 -6.68 4.41
C SER A 175 5.30 -6.61 5.36
N TRP A 176 4.17 -6.06 4.92
CA TRP A 176 2.98 -5.93 5.78
C TRP A 176 2.04 -7.13 5.63
N THR A 177 1.82 -7.87 6.72
CA THR A 177 0.80 -8.93 6.76
C THR A 177 -0.61 -8.37 6.81
N THR A 178 -0.78 -7.29 7.57
CA THR A 178 -2.02 -6.58 7.87
C THR A 178 -1.69 -5.15 8.30
N ASP A 179 -2.67 -4.37 8.71
CA ASP A 179 -2.47 -3.00 9.24
C ASP A 179 -1.64 -2.89 10.53
N GLY A 180 -1.38 -4.00 11.24
CA GLY A 180 -0.87 -3.97 12.62
C GLY A 180 0.52 -4.55 12.84
N GLY A 181 1.13 -5.17 11.82
CA GLY A 181 2.42 -5.81 11.97
C GLY A 181 3.04 -6.25 10.65
N THR A 182 4.37 -6.30 10.67
CA THR A 182 5.19 -6.71 9.53
C THR A 182 5.74 -8.11 9.71
N ILE A 183 5.89 -8.86 8.62
CA ILE A 183 6.91 -9.89 8.55
C ILE A 183 8.23 -9.17 8.27
N ILE A 184 9.28 -9.57 8.97
CA ILE A 184 10.66 -9.13 8.69
C ILE A 184 11.53 -10.39 8.60
N SER A 185 12.54 -10.32 7.74
CA SER A 185 13.35 -11.47 7.33
C SER A 185 14.84 -11.14 7.39
N ASP A 186 15.69 -12.00 6.82
CA ASP A 186 17.15 -11.80 6.70
C ASP A 186 17.83 -11.40 8.02
N PRO A 187 18.06 -12.35 8.95
CA PRO A 187 18.61 -12.07 10.26
C PRO A 187 20.09 -11.66 10.19
N ALA A 188 20.46 -10.70 11.03
CA ALA A 188 21.84 -10.20 11.17
C ALA A 188 22.81 -11.24 11.77
N GLN A 189 22.28 -12.22 12.49
CA GLN A 189 23.05 -13.19 13.27
C GLN A 189 22.65 -14.61 12.89
N VAL A 190 23.65 -15.44 12.63
CA VAL A 190 23.46 -16.87 12.39
C VAL A 190 22.81 -17.52 13.62
N GLY A 191 21.83 -18.39 13.40
CA GLY A 191 21.10 -19.09 14.46
C GLY A 191 19.83 -18.39 14.94
N ASN A 192 19.59 -17.14 14.55
CA ASN A 192 18.26 -16.52 14.70
C ASN A 192 17.26 -17.15 13.72
N GLU A 193 15.97 -17.11 14.07
CA GLU A 193 14.90 -17.44 13.13
C GLU A 193 15.00 -16.54 11.89
N GLN A 194 14.92 -17.14 10.70
CA GLN A 194 15.06 -16.40 9.44
C GLN A 194 13.89 -15.47 9.19
N VAL A 195 12.70 -15.83 9.68
CA VAL A 195 11.48 -15.06 9.53
C VAL A 195 10.86 -14.82 10.90
N VAL A 196 10.52 -13.57 11.19
CA VAL A 196 9.85 -13.15 12.42
C VAL A 196 8.71 -12.20 12.09
N VAL A 197 7.72 -12.10 12.97
CA VAL A 197 6.70 -11.06 12.92
C VAL A 197 7.04 -9.98 13.93
N HIS A 198 6.83 -8.72 13.56
CA HIS A 198 7.04 -7.59 14.44
C HIS A 198 5.84 -6.64 14.44
N THR A 199 5.44 -6.23 15.63
CA THR A 199 4.44 -5.19 15.85
C THR A 199 5.13 -4.00 16.51
N PRO A 200 5.15 -2.79 15.93
CA PRO A 200 5.85 -1.63 16.50
C PRO A 200 5.12 -0.97 17.70
N GLY A 201 3.95 -1.51 18.07
CA GLY A 201 3.06 -1.00 19.12
C GLY A 201 1.83 -0.28 18.56
N ASN A 202 0.92 0.15 19.44
CA ASN A 202 -0.36 0.79 19.03
C ASN A 202 -0.51 2.25 19.49
N GLY A 203 0.59 2.90 19.93
CA GLY A 203 0.56 4.28 20.42
C GLY A 203 -0.22 4.48 21.73
N ASP A 204 -0.58 3.39 22.42
CA ASP A 204 -1.23 3.37 23.73
C ASP A 204 -0.23 3.09 24.88
N GLY A 205 1.06 3.21 24.59
CA GLY A 205 2.16 2.84 25.49
C GLY A 205 2.53 1.36 25.47
N SER A 206 1.81 0.51 24.72
CA SER A 206 2.27 -0.86 24.46
C SER A 206 3.51 -0.84 23.57
N SER A 207 4.58 -1.48 24.04
CA SER A 207 5.91 -1.48 23.43
C SER A 207 6.03 -2.27 22.13
N GLY A 208 4.91 -2.77 21.58
CA GLY A 208 4.97 -3.74 20.49
C GLY A 208 5.60 -5.07 20.93
N GLY A 209 5.96 -5.91 19.97
CA GLY A 209 6.59 -7.19 20.25
C GLY A 209 7.06 -7.93 19.02
N ILE A 210 8.05 -8.79 19.23
CA ILE A 210 8.61 -9.71 18.23
C ILE A 210 8.09 -11.13 18.47
N GLY A 211 7.56 -11.75 17.43
CA GLY A 211 7.21 -13.16 17.38
C GLY A 211 8.19 -13.90 16.49
N ARG A 212 9.06 -14.72 17.09
CA ARG A 212 9.94 -15.63 16.33
C ARG A 212 9.08 -16.67 15.64
N TRP A 213 9.18 -16.78 14.31
CA TRP A 213 8.25 -17.62 13.55
C TRP A 213 8.90 -18.91 13.07
N PHE A 214 9.80 -18.85 12.09
CA PHE A 214 10.41 -20.07 11.54
C PHE A 214 11.75 -19.79 10.83
N SER A 215 12.46 -20.88 10.57
CA SER A 215 13.59 -20.95 9.64
C SER A 215 13.39 -22.11 8.68
N ASP A 216 13.89 -21.97 7.46
CA ASP A 216 14.07 -23.04 6.50
C ASP A 216 15.55 -23.08 6.08
N ASN A 217 16.33 -23.88 6.78
CA ASN A 217 17.76 -24.01 6.50
C ASN A 217 18.03 -24.66 5.14
N SER A 218 17.04 -25.35 4.54
CA SER A 218 17.18 -25.94 3.21
C SER A 218 17.11 -24.92 2.09
N ALA A 219 16.47 -23.76 2.33
CA ALA A 219 16.34 -22.67 1.37
C ALA A 219 17.60 -21.77 1.27
N ASN A 220 18.62 -22.01 2.10
CA ASN A 220 19.87 -21.22 2.12
C ASN A 220 19.63 -19.70 2.29
N GLY A 221 18.80 -19.34 3.28
CA GLY A 221 18.43 -17.96 3.59
C GLY A 221 17.04 -17.61 3.07
N LEU A 222 16.33 -16.77 3.82
CA LEU A 222 15.01 -16.26 3.45
C LEU A 222 15.03 -14.74 3.54
N ARG A 223 14.67 -14.08 2.43
CA ARG A 223 14.66 -12.64 2.21
C ARG A 223 13.35 -12.26 1.52
N ASP A 224 12.97 -10.99 1.59
CA ASP A 224 11.76 -10.44 0.96
C ASP A 224 10.53 -11.33 1.14
N VAL A 225 10.31 -11.81 2.37
CA VAL A 225 9.21 -12.73 2.65
C VAL A 225 7.89 -11.98 2.60
N GLU A 226 6.98 -12.41 1.74
CA GLU A 226 5.66 -11.80 1.55
C GLU A 226 4.54 -12.81 1.82
N GLN A 227 3.51 -12.38 2.54
CA GLN A 227 2.33 -13.18 2.84
C GLN A 227 1.12 -12.78 2.00
N SER A 228 0.39 -13.76 1.48
CA SER A 228 -0.85 -13.52 0.76
C SER A 228 -1.94 -12.93 1.67
N ARG A 229 -2.87 -12.15 1.10
CA ARG A 229 -3.95 -11.47 1.83
C ARG A 229 -4.90 -12.44 2.55
N ASP A 230 -5.07 -13.65 2.01
CA ASP A 230 -5.84 -14.74 2.62
C ASP A 230 -5.09 -15.48 3.75
N THR A 231 -3.85 -15.06 4.03
CA THR A 231 -2.90 -15.62 5.00
C THR A 231 -2.60 -17.12 4.81
N GLN A 232 -2.85 -17.68 3.62
CA GLN A 232 -2.61 -19.10 3.33
C GLN A 232 -1.27 -19.39 2.69
N LYS A 233 -0.57 -18.38 2.13
CA LYS A 233 0.64 -18.58 1.33
C LYS A 233 1.75 -17.62 1.77
N LEU A 234 2.99 -18.09 1.67
CA LEU A 234 4.19 -17.24 1.72
C LEU A 234 5.00 -17.47 0.45
N ALA A 235 5.65 -16.41 -0.01
CA ALA A 235 6.75 -16.47 -0.96
C ALA A 235 7.97 -15.83 -0.31
N ALA A 236 9.15 -16.38 -0.54
CA ALA A 236 10.41 -15.88 -0.02
C ALA A 236 11.49 -15.97 -1.09
N VAL A 237 12.28 -14.91 -1.24
CA VAL A 237 13.51 -14.95 -2.03
C VAL A 237 14.56 -15.71 -1.23
N SER A 238 15.29 -16.60 -1.89
CA SER A 238 16.15 -17.59 -1.25
C SER A 238 17.32 -17.98 -2.15
N GLY A 239 18.24 -18.77 -1.61
CA GLY A 239 19.50 -19.12 -2.28
C GLY A 239 20.65 -18.16 -1.96
N ALA A 240 21.87 -18.57 -2.33
CA ALA A 240 23.09 -17.82 -1.99
C ALA A 240 23.20 -16.49 -2.76
N GLN A 241 22.56 -16.44 -3.92
CA GLN A 241 22.58 -15.35 -4.90
C GLN A 241 21.16 -14.88 -5.23
N ASN A 242 20.16 -15.19 -4.40
CA ASN A 242 18.74 -14.92 -4.66
C ASN A 242 18.22 -15.62 -5.93
N GLU A 243 18.71 -16.82 -6.21
CA GLU A 243 18.41 -17.61 -7.40
C GLU A 243 17.13 -18.45 -7.29
N GLN A 244 16.42 -18.35 -6.16
CA GLN A 244 15.18 -19.08 -5.90
C GLN A 244 14.07 -18.21 -5.32
N ILE A 245 12.82 -18.62 -5.56
CA ILE A 245 11.65 -18.18 -4.78
C ILE A 245 11.02 -19.42 -4.15
N ASN A 246 11.13 -19.57 -2.83
CA ASN A 246 10.50 -20.64 -2.08
C ASN A 246 9.05 -20.29 -1.73
N PHE A 247 8.15 -21.24 -1.95
CA PHE A 247 6.74 -21.15 -1.62
C PHE A 247 6.41 -22.01 -0.41
N TYR A 248 5.54 -21.48 0.45
CA TYR A 248 5.09 -22.17 1.64
C TYR A 248 3.59 -22.06 1.80
N ARG A 249 2.99 -23.08 2.40
CA ARG A 249 1.67 -22.96 3.02
C ARG A 249 1.80 -22.30 4.37
N ALA A 250 1.24 -21.11 4.49
CA ALA A 250 1.27 -20.32 5.72
C ALA A 250 0.27 -20.81 6.77
N LYS A 251 -0.78 -21.55 6.37
CA LYS A 251 -1.79 -22.15 7.26
C LYS A 251 -2.39 -21.14 8.26
N GLY A 252 -2.71 -19.94 7.77
CA GLY A 252 -3.27 -18.84 8.57
C GLY A 252 -2.23 -17.83 9.09
N GLY A 253 -0.93 -18.09 8.91
CA GLY A 253 0.16 -17.23 9.37
C GLY A 253 0.64 -17.53 10.78
N TYR A 254 1.47 -16.63 11.32
CA TYR A 254 1.99 -16.72 12.68
C TYR A 254 0.87 -16.91 13.72
N PRO A 255 1.03 -17.80 14.72
CA PRO A 255 2.24 -18.55 15.07
C PRO A 255 2.34 -19.93 14.43
N THR A 256 1.45 -20.30 13.52
CA THR A 256 1.46 -21.63 12.89
C THR A 256 2.70 -21.79 12.01
N LEU A 257 3.52 -22.82 12.24
CA LEU A 257 4.69 -23.08 11.40
C LEU A 257 4.26 -23.36 9.96
N PRO A 258 4.81 -22.66 8.97
CA PRO A 258 4.50 -22.91 7.58
C PRO A 258 5.00 -24.29 7.13
N GLU A 259 4.38 -24.83 6.09
CA GLU A 259 4.82 -26.05 5.42
C GLU A 259 5.56 -25.67 4.13
N PRO A 260 6.85 -26.03 3.97
CA PRO A 260 7.58 -25.83 2.71
C PRO A 260 6.93 -26.62 1.57
N CYS A 261 6.82 -25.99 0.40
CA CYS A 261 6.22 -26.60 -0.77
C CYS A 261 7.25 -26.80 -1.89
N TYR A 262 7.32 -25.87 -2.83
CA TYR A 262 8.19 -25.91 -3.98
C TYR A 262 8.97 -24.60 -4.08
N ALA A 263 10.03 -24.62 -4.88
CA ALA A 263 10.77 -23.42 -5.23
C ALA A 263 10.69 -23.20 -6.74
N LEU A 264 10.54 -21.94 -7.14
CA LEU A 264 10.95 -21.53 -8.48
C LEU A 264 12.47 -21.40 -8.46
N THR A 265 13.09 -21.90 -9.51
CA THR A 265 14.53 -21.80 -9.72
C THR A 265 14.74 -21.11 -11.07
N GLY A 266 15.59 -20.10 -11.08
CA GLY A 266 15.79 -19.26 -12.25
C GLY A 266 17.03 -19.68 -13.04
N ASP A 267 16.89 -19.78 -14.36
CA ASP A 267 18.03 -19.85 -15.28
C ASP A 267 18.55 -18.44 -15.66
N VAL A 268 17.83 -17.37 -15.30
CA VAL A 268 17.90 -16.06 -15.97
C VAL A 268 18.26 -14.86 -15.09
N GLY A 269 18.57 -15.06 -13.80
CA GLY A 269 19.00 -13.95 -12.93
C GLY A 269 18.57 -14.08 -11.47
N ARG A 270 18.74 -12.98 -10.72
CA ARG A 270 18.37 -12.89 -9.30
C ARG A 270 16.92 -12.48 -9.13
N TYR A 271 16.16 -13.23 -8.35
CA TYR A 271 14.80 -12.87 -7.97
C TYR A 271 14.79 -11.78 -6.91
N GLN A 272 13.75 -10.95 -6.95
CA GLN A 272 13.52 -9.91 -5.95
C GLN A 272 12.03 -9.58 -5.79
N GLN A 273 11.68 -9.16 -4.57
CA GLN A 273 10.39 -8.58 -4.18
C GLN A 273 9.15 -9.31 -4.75
N PRO A 274 8.88 -10.54 -4.30
CA PRO A 274 7.61 -11.19 -4.57
C PRO A 274 6.46 -10.38 -3.95
N SER A 275 5.37 -10.19 -4.69
CA SER A 275 4.18 -9.45 -4.25
C SER A 275 2.90 -10.17 -4.68
N TRP A 276 2.05 -10.51 -3.72
CA TRP A 276 0.82 -11.26 -3.97
C TRP A 276 -0.28 -10.36 -4.54
N SER A 277 -1.02 -10.90 -5.50
CA SER A 277 -2.24 -10.25 -5.97
C SER A 277 -3.25 -10.09 -4.82
N PRO A 278 -4.10 -9.05 -4.83
CA PRO A 278 -5.07 -8.80 -3.76
C PRO A 278 -6.04 -9.96 -3.51
N ASP A 279 -6.32 -10.77 -4.53
CA ASP A 279 -7.16 -11.96 -4.47
C ASP A 279 -6.38 -13.24 -4.08
N SER A 280 -5.07 -13.16 -3.85
CA SER A 280 -4.20 -14.27 -3.42
C SER A 280 -4.10 -15.44 -4.42
N THR A 281 -4.34 -15.18 -5.71
CA THR A 281 -4.30 -16.18 -6.79
C THR A 281 -3.08 -16.08 -7.69
N ARG A 282 -2.34 -14.97 -7.63
CA ARG A 282 -1.18 -14.71 -8.48
C ARG A 282 -0.06 -14.07 -7.66
N LEU A 283 1.17 -14.25 -8.13
CA LEU A 283 2.36 -13.60 -7.59
C LEU A 283 3.03 -12.79 -8.70
N ALA A 284 3.33 -11.52 -8.43
CA ALA A 284 4.28 -10.74 -9.22
C ALA A 284 5.67 -10.84 -8.57
N PHE A 285 6.72 -10.92 -9.36
CA PHE A 285 8.11 -10.85 -8.89
C PHE A 285 8.98 -10.32 -10.02
N ALA A 286 10.18 -9.85 -9.71
CA ALA A 286 11.12 -9.43 -10.73
C ALA A 286 12.39 -10.28 -10.76
N ASP A 287 12.99 -10.36 -11.95
CA ASP A 287 14.34 -10.86 -12.20
C ASP A 287 15.11 -9.87 -13.10
N ASP A 288 16.26 -10.29 -13.62
CA ASP A 288 17.09 -9.46 -14.51
C ASP A 288 16.40 -9.09 -15.84
N GLN A 289 15.35 -9.82 -16.26
CA GLN A 289 14.59 -9.56 -17.49
C GLN A 289 13.43 -8.59 -17.25
N GLY A 290 12.84 -8.59 -16.06
CA GLY A 290 11.78 -7.67 -15.68
C GLY A 290 10.76 -8.28 -14.72
N ILE A 291 9.54 -7.75 -14.73
CA ILE A 291 8.46 -8.25 -13.86
C ILE A 291 7.71 -9.38 -14.54
N HIS A 292 7.62 -10.50 -13.83
CA HIS A 292 6.84 -11.67 -14.18
C HIS A 292 5.58 -11.76 -13.32
N VAL A 293 4.57 -12.41 -13.86
CA VAL A 293 3.36 -12.81 -13.12
C VAL A 293 3.16 -14.30 -13.26
N LEU A 294 2.93 -14.96 -12.12
CA LEU A 294 2.71 -16.40 -12.02
C LEU A 294 1.37 -16.69 -11.34
N PRO A 295 0.46 -17.43 -11.99
CA PRO A 295 -0.69 -18.03 -11.31
C PRO A 295 -0.25 -19.06 -10.27
N ILE A 296 -0.79 -18.94 -9.06
CA ILE A 296 -0.48 -19.83 -7.94
C ILE A 296 -1.76 -20.59 -7.56
N PRO A 297 -1.70 -21.92 -7.40
CA PRO A 297 -2.86 -22.71 -7.02
C PRO A 297 -3.39 -22.30 -5.64
N ASP A 298 -4.62 -22.72 -5.33
CA ASP A 298 -5.05 -22.71 -3.93
C ASP A 298 -4.14 -23.67 -3.13
N MET A 299 -3.56 -23.17 -2.05
CA MET A 299 -2.68 -23.93 -1.15
C MET A 299 -3.31 -24.12 0.24
N SER A 300 -4.62 -23.93 0.37
CA SER A 300 -5.34 -24.05 1.65
C SER A 300 -5.30 -25.47 2.22
N LYS A 301 -5.29 -26.51 1.37
CA LYS A 301 -5.36 -27.94 1.77
C LYS A 301 -4.07 -28.73 1.55
N ASP A 302 -3.38 -28.47 0.46
CA ASP A 302 -2.09 -29.07 0.08
C ASP A 302 -1.25 -28.04 -0.68
N CYS A 303 0.00 -28.37 -1.02
CA CYS A 303 0.91 -27.43 -1.68
C CYS A 303 0.51 -27.08 -3.11
N GLY A 304 -0.28 -27.93 -3.78
CA GLY A 304 -0.52 -27.84 -5.21
C GLY A 304 0.77 -27.80 -6.05
N THR A 305 0.60 -27.52 -7.34
CA THR A 305 1.68 -27.18 -8.25
C THR A 305 1.16 -26.14 -9.24
N PRO A 306 1.90 -25.06 -9.54
CA PRO A 306 1.54 -24.14 -10.60
C PRO A 306 1.38 -24.90 -11.92
N THR A 307 0.23 -24.76 -12.57
CA THR A 307 -0.05 -25.42 -13.86
C THR A 307 0.39 -24.59 -15.05
N GLU A 308 0.79 -23.35 -14.80
CA GLU A 308 1.23 -22.38 -15.80
C GLU A 308 2.63 -21.89 -15.46
N ALA A 309 3.40 -21.54 -16.50
CA ALA A 309 4.71 -20.92 -16.32
C ALA A 309 4.55 -19.45 -15.96
N ALA A 310 5.57 -18.91 -15.27
CA ALA A 310 5.65 -17.47 -15.04
C ALA A 310 5.76 -16.75 -16.39
N ARG A 311 4.97 -15.69 -16.57
CA ARG A 311 4.97 -14.88 -17.79
C ARG A 311 5.70 -13.58 -17.53
N LEU A 312 6.67 -13.23 -18.38
CA LEU A 312 7.24 -11.88 -18.41
C LEU A 312 6.17 -10.89 -18.89
N VAL A 313 5.75 -9.99 -18.01
CA VAL A 313 4.67 -9.03 -18.27
C VAL A 313 5.22 -7.63 -18.54
N ILE A 314 6.27 -7.22 -17.81
CA ILE A 314 6.82 -5.87 -17.91
C ILE A 314 8.36 -5.94 -18.04
N PRO A 315 8.88 -6.03 -19.28
CA PRO A 315 10.32 -6.10 -19.52
C PRO A 315 11.08 -4.88 -18.97
N GLY A 316 12.22 -5.13 -18.34
CA GLY A 316 13.13 -4.14 -17.76
C GLY A 316 12.59 -3.40 -16.53
N ALA A 317 11.41 -3.76 -16.02
CA ALA A 317 10.87 -3.20 -14.80
C ALA A 317 11.37 -3.95 -13.57
N GLN A 318 11.46 -3.26 -12.44
CA GLN A 318 11.96 -3.79 -11.18
C GLN A 318 11.06 -3.35 -10.02
N HIS A 319 11.22 -4.01 -8.88
CA HIS A 319 10.56 -3.66 -7.62
C HIS A 319 9.02 -3.62 -7.68
N PRO A 320 8.35 -4.74 -8.01
CA PRO A 320 6.90 -4.78 -8.09
C PRO A 320 6.24 -4.75 -6.71
N ASP A 321 5.14 -4.01 -6.59
CA ASP A 321 4.20 -4.11 -5.46
C ASP A 321 2.75 -4.11 -5.96
N TRP A 322 2.01 -5.18 -5.67
CA TRP A 322 0.68 -5.45 -6.21
C TRP A 322 -0.40 -5.05 -5.20
N GLY A 323 -1.18 -4.03 -5.57
CA GLY A 323 -2.25 -3.48 -4.73
C GLY A 323 -3.64 -3.52 -5.39
N PRO A 324 -4.70 -3.34 -4.59
CA PRO A 324 -6.10 -3.31 -5.05
C PRO A 324 -6.54 -1.95 -5.61
N ALA A 325 -5.63 -0.99 -5.77
CA ALA A 325 -5.94 0.27 -6.43
C ALA A 325 -5.86 0.07 -7.95
N ASP A 326 -6.79 0.66 -8.71
CA ASP A 326 -6.73 0.63 -10.17
C ASP A 326 -5.54 1.43 -10.69
N VAL A 327 -5.12 1.15 -11.91
CA VAL A 327 -4.28 2.06 -12.68
C VAL A 327 -5.12 3.30 -13.06
N PRO A 328 -4.62 4.53 -12.91
CA PRO A 328 -5.32 5.72 -13.37
C PRO A 328 -5.64 5.68 -14.88
N PRO A 329 -6.68 6.39 -15.32
CA PRO A 329 -6.90 6.61 -16.75
C PRO A 329 -5.70 7.36 -17.36
N ALA A 330 -5.45 7.14 -18.65
CA ALA A 330 -4.40 7.86 -19.36
C ALA A 330 -4.60 9.38 -19.21
N ARG A 331 -3.51 10.12 -18.99
CA ARG A 331 -3.59 11.59 -18.99
C ARG A 331 -4.04 12.04 -20.37
N PRO A 332 -5.00 12.99 -20.48
CA PRO A 332 -5.27 13.63 -21.75
C PRO A 332 -3.96 14.23 -22.26
N ASN A 333 -3.60 13.95 -23.51
CA ASN A 333 -2.48 14.64 -24.12
C ASN A 333 -2.75 16.14 -24.02
N PRO A 334 -1.77 16.96 -23.57
CA PRO A 334 -1.90 18.40 -23.72
C PRO A 334 -2.20 18.69 -25.19
N PRO A 335 -3.13 19.61 -25.51
CA PRO A 335 -3.46 19.91 -26.89
C PRO A 335 -2.17 20.25 -27.61
N VAL A 336 -1.89 19.48 -28.68
CA VAL A 336 -0.79 19.78 -29.59
C VAL A 336 -1.04 21.20 -30.07
N LYS A 337 -0.14 22.14 -29.74
CA LYS A 337 -0.10 23.41 -30.45
C LYS A 337 0.19 23.04 -31.90
N GLN A 338 -0.85 23.05 -32.74
CA GLN A 338 -0.66 23.04 -34.18
C GLN A 338 0.35 24.14 -34.53
N PRO A 339 1.31 23.88 -35.42
CA PRO A 339 2.12 24.95 -35.98
C PRO A 339 1.15 25.89 -36.71
N GLY A 340 0.78 26.97 -36.04
CA GLY A 340 -0.08 28.00 -36.60
C GLY A 340 0.63 28.59 -37.80
N ASN A 341 -0.05 28.56 -38.95
CA ASN A 341 0.35 29.25 -40.17
C ASN A 341 0.81 30.67 -39.82
N ALA A 342 2.03 30.99 -40.25
CA ALA A 342 2.61 32.31 -40.09
C ALA A 342 1.66 33.38 -40.69
N PRO A 343 1.29 34.43 -39.95
CA PRO A 343 0.61 35.57 -40.55
C PRO A 343 1.59 36.31 -41.46
N GLY A 344 1.16 36.61 -42.69
CA GLY A 344 1.88 37.46 -43.62
C GLY A 344 2.14 38.88 -43.05
N PRO A 345 3.06 39.65 -43.67
CA PRO A 345 3.57 40.88 -43.10
C PRO A 345 2.49 41.97 -43.03
N SER A 346 2.28 42.54 -41.84
CA SER A 346 1.49 43.76 -41.66
C SER A 346 2.28 45.03 -42.05
N PRO A 347 1.61 46.10 -42.53
CA PRO A 347 2.24 47.37 -42.87
C PRO A 347 2.71 48.15 -41.62
N ALA A 348 3.69 49.00 -41.85
CA ALA A 348 4.40 49.85 -40.89
C ALA A 348 3.51 50.87 -40.13
N PRO A 349 3.99 51.40 -38.97
CA PRO A 349 3.15 51.99 -37.92
C PRO A 349 2.87 53.48 -38.11
N GLY A 350 1.67 53.91 -37.71
CA GLY A 350 1.30 55.31 -37.49
C GLY A 350 1.42 55.71 -36.01
N PRO A 351 1.58 57.01 -35.69
CA PRO A 351 2.09 57.48 -34.40
C PRO A 351 1.02 57.49 -33.30
N VAL A 352 1.46 57.21 -32.08
CA VAL A 352 0.67 57.23 -30.84
C VAL A 352 0.57 58.65 -30.25
N PRO A 353 -0.61 59.10 -29.80
CA PRO A 353 -0.71 60.10 -28.73
C PRO A 353 -1.14 59.44 -27.41
N GLY A 354 -0.42 59.76 -26.35
CA GLY A 354 -0.36 58.98 -25.12
C GLY A 354 -1.44 59.22 -24.05
N ILE A 355 -1.36 58.41 -23.00
CA ILE A 355 -1.99 58.62 -21.69
C ILE A 355 -1.02 58.16 -20.59
N THR A 356 -0.95 59.01 -19.58
CA THR A 356 -0.15 59.08 -18.34
C THR A 356 -0.29 57.85 -17.40
N PRO A 357 0.68 57.59 -16.48
CA PRO A 357 0.68 56.39 -15.62
C PRO A 357 -0.25 56.53 -14.41
N GLY A 358 -1.05 55.49 -14.13
CA GLY A 358 -1.77 55.32 -12.87
C GLY A 358 -1.18 54.15 -12.05
N PRO A 359 -1.00 54.29 -10.72
CA PRO A 359 -0.44 53.25 -9.87
C PRO A 359 -1.53 52.31 -9.33
N GLY A 360 -1.15 51.06 -9.05
CA GLY A 360 -1.95 50.15 -8.21
C GLY A 360 -2.38 48.87 -8.91
N VAL A 361 -1.45 47.90 -9.00
CA VAL A 361 -1.84 46.49 -9.10
C VAL A 361 -2.02 45.99 -7.68
N GLU A 362 -3.28 45.87 -7.26
CA GLU A 362 -3.68 45.13 -6.08
C GLU A 362 -3.47 43.64 -6.38
N GLU A 363 -2.53 43.01 -5.68
CA GLU A 363 -2.29 41.57 -5.72
C GLU A 363 -3.55 40.82 -5.30
N ARG A 364 -4.05 39.98 -6.20
CA ARG A 364 -5.09 39.00 -5.88
C ARG A 364 -4.42 37.80 -5.19
N PRO A 365 -4.81 37.42 -3.95
CA PRO A 365 -4.10 36.38 -3.21
C PRO A 365 -4.34 35.00 -3.82
N SER A 366 -3.27 34.40 -4.32
CA SER A 366 -3.18 32.96 -4.58
C SER A 366 -2.95 32.26 -3.23
N GLY A 367 -4.04 31.80 -2.63
CA GLY A 367 -4.04 31.15 -1.34
C GLY A 367 -5.08 30.03 -1.29
N SER A 368 -4.90 28.97 -2.08
CA SER A 368 -5.58 27.71 -1.80
C SER A 368 -4.92 27.06 -0.61
N THR A 369 -5.30 27.51 0.59
CA THR A 369 -5.00 26.81 1.84
C THR A 369 -5.61 25.41 1.78
N VAL A 370 -4.76 24.39 1.65
CA VAL A 370 -5.14 22.98 1.80
C VAL A 370 -5.74 22.82 3.19
N THR A 371 -7.07 22.75 3.26
CA THR A 371 -7.76 22.63 4.54
C THR A 371 -7.70 21.17 4.96
N LYS A 372 -7.00 20.86 6.05
CA LYS A 372 -6.90 19.49 6.62
C LYS A 372 -8.29 18.85 6.71
N PRO A 373 -8.45 17.56 6.34
CA PRO A 373 -9.74 16.89 6.39
C PRO A 373 -10.28 16.89 7.83
N LYS A 374 -11.46 17.48 8.01
CA LYS A 374 -12.10 17.64 9.31
C LYS A 374 -13.48 17.00 9.29
N LEU A 375 -13.71 16.20 10.33
CA LEU A 375 -14.98 15.56 10.63
C LEU A 375 -15.56 16.23 11.87
N ALA A 376 -16.77 16.75 11.75
CA ALA A 376 -17.51 17.34 12.86
C ALA A 376 -18.76 16.50 13.13
N VAL A 377 -19.02 16.24 14.41
CA VAL A 377 -20.21 15.52 14.87
C VAL A 377 -21.08 16.48 15.66
N ARG A 378 -22.35 16.63 15.28
CA ARG A 378 -23.27 17.48 16.02
C ARG A 378 -23.64 16.81 17.33
N ARG A 379 -23.37 17.49 18.45
CA ARG A 379 -23.77 17.01 19.78
C ARG A 379 -25.30 17.02 19.89
N ILE A 380 -25.88 15.83 20.07
CA ILE A 380 -27.31 15.61 20.33
C ILE A 380 -27.46 14.60 21.46
N GLY A 381 -28.61 14.56 22.12
CA GLY A 381 -28.90 13.57 23.17
C GLY A 381 -28.87 12.14 22.64
N LEU A 382 -28.46 11.18 23.47
CA LEU A 382 -28.31 9.76 23.11
C LEU A 382 -29.64 9.18 22.60
N ARG A 383 -30.77 9.47 23.26
CA ARG A 383 -32.10 9.01 22.80
C ARG A 383 -32.42 9.54 21.40
N THR A 384 -32.12 10.80 21.15
CA THR A 384 -32.34 11.45 19.85
C THR A 384 -31.45 10.84 18.77
N ALA A 385 -30.17 10.59 19.09
CA ALA A 385 -29.22 9.97 18.18
C ALA A 385 -29.65 8.54 17.80
N LEU A 386 -30.10 7.73 18.75
CA LEU A 386 -30.54 6.36 18.48
C LEU A 386 -31.80 6.30 17.61
N ARG A 387 -32.71 7.28 17.76
CA ARG A 387 -33.97 7.38 16.99
C ARG A 387 -33.78 7.98 15.60
N ARG A 388 -33.12 9.15 15.52
CA ARG A 388 -33.03 9.98 14.30
C ARG A 388 -31.69 9.85 13.56
N GLY A 389 -30.70 9.21 14.19
CA GLY A 389 -29.34 9.10 13.69
C GLY A 389 -28.43 10.23 14.16
N LEU A 390 -27.13 10.07 13.94
CA LEU A 390 -26.08 11.00 14.38
C LEU A 390 -25.67 11.92 13.22
N PRO A 391 -25.91 13.24 13.29
CA PRO A 391 -25.54 14.17 12.23
C PRO A 391 -24.03 14.40 12.20
N VAL A 392 -23.45 14.34 11.00
CA VAL A 392 -22.03 14.58 10.76
C VAL A 392 -21.81 15.52 9.58
N THR A 393 -20.75 16.30 9.66
CA THR A 393 -20.29 17.22 8.62
C THR A 393 -18.83 16.94 8.31
N LEU A 394 -18.50 16.99 7.03
CA LEU A 394 -17.20 16.72 6.44
C LEU A 394 -16.71 17.98 5.73
N THR A 395 -15.45 18.34 5.92
CA THR A 395 -14.79 19.44 5.21
C THR A 395 -13.36 19.05 4.87
N GLY A 396 -12.86 19.42 3.69
CA GLY A 396 -11.48 19.12 3.27
C GLY A 396 -11.27 17.68 2.80
N LEU A 397 -12.32 17.00 2.33
CA LEU A 397 -12.23 15.67 1.71
C LEU A 397 -12.35 15.76 0.19
N ILE A 398 -11.82 14.76 -0.51
CA ILE A 398 -11.93 14.64 -1.97
C ILE A 398 -13.42 14.47 -2.35
N PRO A 399 -13.92 15.14 -3.42
CA PRO A 399 -15.28 14.97 -3.90
C PRO A 399 -15.59 13.51 -4.25
N GLY A 400 -16.72 12.99 -3.79
CA GLY A 400 -17.06 11.59 -4.00
C GLY A 400 -17.97 11.00 -2.93
N LYS A 401 -18.32 9.71 -3.09
CA LYS A 401 -19.12 8.97 -2.11
C LYS A 401 -18.19 8.40 -1.04
N VAL A 402 -18.42 8.79 0.21
CA VAL A 402 -17.59 8.40 1.34
C VAL A 402 -18.44 7.68 2.39
N THR A 403 -17.90 6.60 2.98
CA THR A 403 -18.55 5.89 4.07
C THR A 403 -18.00 6.38 5.41
N VAL A 404 -18.91 6.74 6.31
CA VAL A 404 -18.59 7.20 7.67
C VAL A 404 -19.09 6.16 8.66
N ARG A 405 -18.23 5.79 9.62
CA ARG A 405 -18.53 4.79 10.65
C ARG A 405 -18.42 5.41 12.03
N ALA A 406 -19.31 5.02 12.94
CA ALA A 406 -19.21 5.30 14.36
C ALA A 406 -19.03 3.99 15.13
N THR A 407 -18.05 3.94 16.04
CA THR A 407 -17.69 2.77 16.83
C THR A 407 -17.75 3.04 18.33
N VAL A 408 -18.00 1.98 19.09
CA VAL A 408 -17.76 1.89 20.54
C VAL A 408 -16.70 0.82 20.74
N GLY A 409 -15.50 1.20 21.17
CA GLY A 409 -14.34 0.30 21.12
C GLY A 409 -14.09 -0.17 19.69
N ARG A 410 -14.05 -1.49 19.48
CA ARG A 410 -13.85 -2.13 18.16
C ARG A 410 -15.15 -2.36 17.38
N THR A 411 -16.31 -2.15 18.00
CA THR A 411 -17.61 -2.51 17.41
C THR A 411 -18.22 -1.33 16.65
N THR A 412 -18.59 -1.54 15.39
CA THR A 412 -19.34 -0.54 14.60
C THR A 412 -20.79 -0.49 15.04
N VAL A 413 -21.23 0.69 15.50
CA VAL A 413 -22.58 0.91 16.06
C VAL A 413 -23.47 1.77 15.18
N ALA A 414 -22.90 2.59 14.29
CA ALA A 414 -23.65 3.33 13.28
C ALA A 414 -22.82 3.53 12.00
N THR A 415 -23.51 3.59 10.86
CA THR A 415 -22.88 3.85 9.55
C THR A 415 -23.72 4.81 8.71
N GLY A 416 -23.07 5.52 7.80
CA GLY A 416 -23.75 6.38 6.82
C GLY A 416 -22.89 6.57 5.58
N ARG A 417 -23.53 6.63 4.41
CA ARG A 417 -22.88 6.96 3.14
C ARG A 417 -23.20 8.40 2.80
N LEU A 418 -22.17 9.22 2.64
CA LEU A 418 -22.28 10.66 2.39
C LEU A 418 -21.65 10.99 1.04
N THR A 419 -22.18 12.00 0.37
CA THR A 419 -21.56 12.58 -0.83
C THR A 419 -20.82 13.84 -0.43
N VAL A 420 -19.53 13.91 -0.76
CA VAL A 420 -18.70 15.11 -0.65
C VAL A 420 -18.79 15.84 -1.98
N ALA A 421 -19.22 17.10 -1.94
CA ALA A 421 -19.33 17.97 -3.10
C ALA A 421 -17.94 18.38 -3.62
N SER A 422 -17.89 18.93 -4.84
CA SER A 422 -16.68 19.51 -5.44
C SER A 422 -15.96 20.54 -4.56
N SER A 423 -16.71 21.20 -3.66
CA SER A 423 -16.18 22.13 -2.66
C SER A 423 -15.45 21.44 -1.49
N GLY A 424 -15.28 20.12 -1.52
CA GLY A 424 -14.71 19.32 -0.45
C GLY A 424 -15.54 19.26 0.84
N LYS A 425 -16.84 19.58 0.76
CA LYS A 425 -17.78 19.58 1.90
C LYS A 425 -18.88 18.54 1.70
N GLY A 426 -19.27 17.87 2.79
CA GLY A 426 -20.38 16.90 2.77
C GLY A 426 -21.09 16.87 4.13
N SER A 427 -22.37 16.54 4.15
CA SER A 427 -23.13 16.38 5.40
C SER A 427 -24.12 15.24 5.28
N GLY A 428 -24.42 14.59 6.41
CA GLY A 428 -25.36 13.49 6.45
C GLY A 428 -25.54 12.91 7.83
N THR A 429 -26.26 11.79 7.90
CA THR A 429 -26.68 11.20 9.17
C THR A 429 -26.27 9.75 9.24
N LEU A 430 -25.57 9.37 10.32
CA LEU A 430 -25.21 7.98 10.60
C LEU A 430 -26.39 7.27 11.26
N ARG A 431 -26.79 6.13 10.72
CA ARG A 431 -27.88 5.32 11.26
C ARG A 431 -27.32 4.21 12.15
N PHE A 432 -27.86 4.13 13.37
CA PHE A 432 -27.50 3.07 14.31
C PHE A 432 -28.07 1.72 13.86
N THR A 433 -27.28 0.67 14.06
CA THR A 433 -27.73 -0.71 13.80
C THR A 433 -28.83 -1.11 14.80
N ALA A 434 -29.67 -2.09 14.45
CA ALA A 434 -30.73 -2.58 15.33
C ALA A 434 -30.16 -3.13 16.66
N THR A 435 -29.00 -3.77 16.61
CA THR A 435 -28.27 -4.26 17.78
C THR A 435 -27.74 -3.12 18.64
N ALA A 436 -27.13 -2.10 18.04
CA ALA A 436 -26.66 -0.92 18.77
C ALA A 436 -27.80 -0.15 19.45
N ARG A 437 -28.97 -0.01 18.79
CA ARG A 437 -30.15 0.63 19.40
C ARG A 437 -30.60 -0.09 20.67
N ARG A 438 -30.60 -1.43 20.67
CA ARG A 438 -30.96 -2.25 21.84
C ARG A 438 -29.91 -2.13 22.95
N GLN A 439 -28.63 -2.27 22.62
CA GLN A 439 -27.54 -2.28 23.61
C GLN A 439 -27.24 -0.91 24.23
N LEU A 440 -27.39 0.17 23.45
CA LEU A 440 -27.07 1.53 23.90
C LEU A 440 -28.28 2.27 24.49
N GLY A 441 -29.50 1.82 24.22
CA GLY A 441 -30.73 2.49 24.66
C GLY A 441 -30.89 2.63 26.18
N GLY A 442 -30.29 1.71 26.95
CA GLY A 442 -30.29 1.72 28.42
C GLY A 442 -29.16 2.53 29.06
N ARG A 443 -28.15 2.99 28.30
CA ARG A 443 -26.97 3.64 28.88
C ARG A 443 -27.22 5.13 29.19
N ARG A 444 -26.61 5.62 30.27
CA ARG A 444 -26.65 7.05 30.65
C ARG A 444 -25.73 7.92 29.80
N SER A 445 -24.61 7.36 29.34
CA SER A 445 -23.60 8.02 28.52
C SER A 445 -22.89 7.00 27.63
N VAL A 446 -22.53 7.40 26.41
CA VAL A 446 -21.79 6.58 25.45
C VAL A 446 -20.76 7.45 24.73
N ARG A 447 -19.48 7.04 24.77
CA ARG A 447 -18.41 7.66 23.96
C ARG A 447 -18.32 6.93 22.63
N LEU A 448 -18.44 7.68 21.53
CA LEU A 448 -18.34 7.21 20.16
C LEU A 448 -17.08 7.75 19.50
N SER A 449 -16.38 6.90 18.76
CA SER A 449 -15.36 7.31 17.79
C SER A 449 -15.98 7.30 16.41
N VAL A 450 -15.93 8.41 15.68
CA VAL A 450 -16.44 8.54 14.32
C VAL A 450 -15.27 8.74 13.38
N SER A 451 -15.21 7.98 12.28
CA SER A 451 -14.09 8.01 11.35
C SER A 451 -14.51 7.86 9.90
N THR A 452 -13.72 8.50 9.02
CA THR A 452 -13.88 8.40 7.56
C THR A 452 -12.66 8.98 6.83
N GLY A 453 -12.13 8.29 5.80
CA GLY A 453 -11.15 8.84 4.85
C GLY A 453 -10.04 9.72 5.46
N GLY A 454 -9.40 9.27 6.54
CA GLY A 454 -8.34 10.02 7.26
C GLY A 454 -8.82 11.01 8.34
N ALA A 455 -10.10 11.39 8.38
CA ALA A 455 -10.66 12.25 9.42
C ALA A 455 -11.26 11.43 10.58
N ARG A 456 -11.01 11.87 11.82
CA ARG A 456 -11.56 11.26 13.05
C ARG A 456 -12.15 12.32 13.98
N ALA A 457 -13.22 11.96 14.68
CA ALA A 457 -13.85 12.78 15.70
C ALA A 457 -14.39 11.90 16.82
N THR A 458 -14.27 12.36 18.06
CA THR A 458 -14.87 11.68 19.22
C THR A 458 -16.07 12.50 19.72
N VAL A 459 -17.17 11.83 20.03
CA VAL A 459 -18.33 12.47 20.68
C VAL A 459 -18.82 11.63 21.85
N THR A 460 -19.18 12.29 22.96
CA THR A 460 -19.87 11.65 24.08
C THR A 460 -21.34 12.04 24.05
N LEU A 461 -22.22 11.05 23.87
CA LEU A 461 -23.67 11.23 23.88
C LEU A 461 -24.20 10.92 25.28
N LYS A 462 -24.92 11.87 25.88
CA LYS A 462 -25.58 11.72 27.19
C LYS A 462 -27.09 11.59 27.00
N ARG A 463 -27.75 10.86 27.92
CA ARG A 463 -29.18 10.55 27.85
C ARG A 463 -30.06 11.79 27.77
#